data_AF-A0A3G1KY18-F1
#
_entry.id   AF-A0A3G1KY18-F1
#
_cell.length_a   1.000
_cell.length_b   1.000
_cell.length_c   1.000
_cell.angle_alpha   90.00
_cell.angle_beta   90.00
_cell.angle_gamma   90.00
#
_symmetry.space_group_name_H-M   'P 1'
#
loop_
_entity.id
_entity.type
_entity.pdbx_description
1 polymer ?
#
loop_
_entity_poly.entity_id
_entity_poly.type
_entity_poly.pdbx_seq_one_letter_code
_entity_poly.pdbx_strand_id
1 'polypeptide(L)'
;MDKEALIAKLNWFYSLELNQVDLYHAQSKTFKNSYSGIVFERCAYLEQQHVDNIGEKIKELGRTPTVLGDILSPIIGRLGGKLISFAGLKDTLMANIIIEQKAMKDYNNLIERLHRDKHGDQELVKILQHNFVDEHMHTEWFRTKIVALKQEEFTLKYYPGYSRSRIKGPEAVHMIEKNTANRKRSGVIKPQKLSQRTTMR
;
A
#
# COMPACT_ATOMS: atom_id res chain seq x y z
N MET A 1 -22.54 9.90 21.67
CA MET A 1 -22.32 10.85 20.57
C MET A 1 -23.66 11.07 19.91
N ASP A 2 -23.95 12.28 19.42
CA ASP A 2 -25.19 12.52 18.68
C ASP A 2 -25.10 12.03 17.22
N LYS A 3 -26.26 12.00 16.57
CA LYS A 3 -26.42 11.50 15.20
C LYS A 3 -25.62 12.29 14.16
N GLU A 4 -25.57 13.62 14.27
CA GLU A 4 -24.84 14.47 13.32
C GLU A 4 -23.33 14.28 13.46
N ALA A 5 -22.83 14.17 14.70
CA ALA A 5 -21.44 13.85 14.99
C ALA A 5 -21.03 12.47 14.45
N LEU A 6 -21.93 11.47 14.54
CA LEU A 6 -21.72 10.16 13.95
C LEU A 6 -21.65 10.25 12.42
N ILE A 7 -22.62 10.90 11.79
CA ILE A 7 -22.66 11.08 10.32
C ILE A 7 -21.42 11.81 9.83
N ALA A 8 -20.97 12.86 10.53
CA ALA A 8 -19.74 13.57 10.18
C ALA A 8 -18.50 12.64 10.25
N LYS A 9 -18.46 11.73 11.24
CA LYS A 9 -17.39 10.74 11.35
C LYS A 9 -17.48 9.67 10.28
N LEU A 10 -18.66 9.20 9.92
CA LEU A 10 -18.83 8.24 8.83
C LEU A 10 -18.44 8.86 7.48
N ASN A 11 -18.78 10.13 7.22
CA ASN A 11 -18.30 10.82 6.01
C ASN A 11 -16.78 10.98 5.97
N TRP A 12 -16.13 11.13 7.13
CA TRP A 12 -14.67 11.10 7.23
C TRP A 12 -14.10 9.75 6.78
N PHE A 13 -14.63 8.62 7.28
CA PHE A 13 -14.19 7.29 6.83
C PHE A 13 -14.53 7.04 5.36
N TYR A 14 -15.76 7.34 4.94
CA TYR A 14 -16.18 7.21 3.54
C TYR A 14 -15.21 7.91 2.58
N SER A 15 -14.77 9.13 2.94
CA SER A 15 -13.80 9.87 2.15
C SER A 15 -12.40 9.26 2.23
N LEU A 16 -12.01 8.72 3.38
CA LEU A 16 -10.72 8.05 3.55
C LEU A 16 -10.64 6.83 2.65
N GLU A 17 -11.64 5.95 2.71
CA GLU A 17 -11.64 4.71 1.96
C GLU A 17 -11.73 4.96 0.46
N LEU A 18 -12.50 5.97 0.01
CA LEU A 18 -12.49 6.36 -1.40
C LEU A 18 -11.09 6.78 -1.87
N ASN A 19 -10.36 7.55 -1.05
CA ASN A 19 -8.99 7.91 -1.39
C ASN A 19 -8.05 6.69 -1.35
N GLN A 20 -8.27 5.72 -0.46
CA GLN A 20 -7.50 4.47 -0.43
C GLN A 20 -7.77 3.59 -1.66
N VAL A 21 -9.02 3.49 -2.11
CA VAL A 21 -9.40 2.81 -3.37
C VAL A 21 -8.60 3.39 -4.53
N ASP A 22 -8.65 4.71 -4.72
CA ASP A 22 -7.96 5.39 -5.81
C ASP A 22 -6.44 5.22 -5.71
N LEU A 23 -5.89 5.34 -4.50
CA LEU A 23 -4.47 5.15 -4.22
C LEU A 23 -4.02 3.73 -4.59
N TYR A 24 -4.72 2.70 -4.12
CA TYR A 24 -4.36 1.31 -4.37
C TYR A 24 -4.57 0.90 -5.82
N HIS A 25 -5.57 1.45 -6.51
CA HIS A 25 -5.68 1.30 -7.96
C HIS A 25 -4.53 1.97 -8.72
N ALA A 26 -4.06 3.15 -8.29
CA ALA A 26 -2.90 3.79 -8.91
C ALA A 26 -1.61 2.98 -8.66
N GLN A 27 -1.43 2.46 -7.45
CA GLN A 27 -0.26 1.67 -7.08
C GLN A 27 -0.25 0.31 -7.79
N SER A 28 -1.38 -0.40 -7.89
CA SER A 28 -1.47 -1.66 -8.64
C SER A 28 -1.06 -1.51 -10.11
N LYS A 29 -1.46 -0.39 -10.75
CA LYS A 29 -1.02 -0.03 -12.11
C LYS A 29 0.48 0.28 -12.18
N THR A 30 1.01 0.97 -11.17
CA THR A 30 2.43 1.32 -11.09
C THR A 30 3.30 0.07 -10.96
N PHE A 31 2.87 -0.90 -10.15
CA PHE A 31 3.55 -2.17 -9.92
C PHE A 31 2.93 -3.32 -10.73
N LYS A 32 2.45 -3.02 -11.95
CA LYS A 32 1.78 -4.01 -12.80
C LYS A 32 2.67 -5.23 -13.09
N ASN A 33 2.04 -6.40 -13.11
CA ASN A 33 2.69 -7.70 -13.26
C ASN A 33 3.63 -8.05 -12.10
N SER A 34 3.44 -7.43 -10.94
CA SER A 34 4.07 -7.86 -9.70
C SER A 34 3.12 -8.47 -8.72
N TYR A 35 3.63 -9.35 -7.84
CA TYR A 35 2.85 -9.81 -6.68
C TYR A 35 2.35 -8.63 -5.84
N SER A 36 3.20 -7.59 -5.65
CA SER A 36 2.78 -6.37 -4.94
C SER A 36 1.68 -5.62 -5.68
N GLY A 37 1.69 -5.60 -7.01
CA GLY A 37 0.61 -5.05 -7.82
C GLY A 37 -0.72 -5.78 -7.60
N ILE A 38 -0.70 -7.11 -7.53
CA ILE A 38 -1.87 -7.94 -7.21
C ILE A 38 -2.36 -7.66 -5.79
N VAL A 39 -1.45 -7.49 -4.82
CA VAL A 39 -1.85 -7.14 -3.46
C VAL A 39 -2.51 -5.76 -3.39
N PHE A 40 -1.97 -4.75 -4.09
CA PHE A 40 -2.63 -3.45 -4.16
C PHE A 40 -4.00 -3.53 -4.85
N GLU A 41 -4.16 -4.36 -5.89
CA GLU A 41 -5.47 -4.61 -6.50
C GLU A 41 -6.44 -5.24 -5.48
N ARG A 42 -5.96 -6.17 -4.64
CA ARG A 42 -6.77 -6.79 -3.59
C ARG A 42 -7.13 -5.80 -2.48
N CYS A 43 -6.22 -4.94 -2.05
CA CYS A 43 -6.50 -3.86 -1.10
C CYS A 43 -7.60 -2.96 -1.66
N ALA A 44 -7.45 -2.45 -2.90
CA ALA A 44 -8.46 -1.59 -3.53
C ALA A 44 -9.86 -2.24 -3.55
N TYR A 45 -9.94 -3.55 -3.81
CA TYR A 45 -11.19 -4.29 -3.74
C TYR A 45 -11.80 -4.28 -2.33
N LEU A 46 -11.00 -4.48 -1.28
CA LEU A 46 -11.48 -4.47 0.11
C LEU A 46 -11.91 -3.07 0.54
N GLU A 47 -11.13 -2.04 0.20
CA GLU A 47 -11.47 -0.64 0.46
C GLU A 47 -12.80 -0.25 -0.19
N GLN A 48 -13.08 -0.74 -1.40
CA GLN A 48 -14.37 -0.48 -2.05
C GLN A 48 -15.52 -1.08 -1.25
N GLN A 49 -15.34 -2.26 -0.63
CA GLN A 49 -16.36 -2.82 0.25
C GLN A 49 -16.57 -1.95 1.49
N HIS A 50 -15.50 -1.34 2.03
CA HIS A 50 -15.62 -0.40 3.14
C HIS A 50 -16.40 0.85 2.75
N VAL A 51 -16.08 1.45 1.59
CA VAL A 51 -16.80 2.59 1.01
C VAL A 51 -18.29 2.28 0.89
N ASP A 52 -18.61 1.13 0.29
CA ASP A 52 -20.00 0.72 0.04
C ASP A 52 -20.76 0.56 1.37
N ASN A 53 -20.18 -0.17 2.33
CA ASN A 53 -20.79 -0.42 3.63
C ASN A 53 -21.01 0.86 4.45
N ILE A 54 -20.02 1.75 4.49
CA ILE A 54 -20.13 3.04 5.19
C ILE A 54 -21.14 3.94 4.49
N GLY A 55 -21.13 3.95 3.16
CA GLY A 55 -22.07 4.70 2.33
C GLY A 55 -23.52 4.30 2.61
N GLU A 56 -23.80 3.00 2.69
CA GLU A 56 -25.12 2.50 3.06
C GLU A 56 -25.50 2.90 4.50
N LYS A 57 -24.58 2.80 5.47
CA LYS A 57 -24.87 3.24 6.84
C LYS A 57 -25.18 4.74 6.94
N ILE A 58 -24.55 5.59 6.14
CA ILE A 58 -24.90 7.02 6.08
C ILE A 58 -26.32 7.21 5.52
N LYS A 59 -26.71 6.44 4.50
CA LYS A 59 -28.07 6.45 3.91
C LYS A 59 -29.14 5.99 4.89
N GLU A 60 -28.88 4.91 5.63
CA GLU A 60 -29.78 4.42 6.70
C GLU A 60 -30.00 5.47 7.79
N LEU A 61 -28.97 6.29 8.08
CA LEU A 61 -29.09 7.42 8.98
C LEU A 61 -29.82 8.63 8.36
N GLY A 62 -30.33 8.52 7.13
CA GLY A 62 -31.13 9.54 6.46
C GLY A 62 -30.31 10.68 5.85
N ARG A 63 -29.04 10.42 5.49
CA ARG A 63 -28.19 11.39 4.79
C ARG A 63 -27.56 10.79 3.54
N THR A 64 -27.01 11.64 2.68
CA THR A 64 -26.25 11.20 1.51
C THR A 64 -24.75 11.18 1.84
N PRO A 65 -24.01 10.11 1.47
CA PRO A 65 -22.55 10.09 1.61
C PRO A 65 -21.92 11.30 0.92
N THR A 66 -21.00 11.94 1.61
CA THR A 66 -20.37 13.19 1.19
C THR A 66 -18.86 13.01 1.18
N VAL A 67 -18.26 13.27 0.02
CA VAL A 67 -16.82 13.24 -0.17
C VAL A 67 -16.23 14.54 0.38
N LEU A 68 -15.43 14.42 1.43
CA LEU A 68 -14.53 15.46 1.87
C LEU A 68 -13.41 15.58 0.84
N GLY A 69 -12.85 16.78 0.65
CA GLY A 69 -11.76 17.02 -0.30
C GLY A 69 -10.50 16.19 0.00
N ASP A 70 -9.33 16.62 -0.49
CA ASP A 70 -8.10 15.86 -0.26
C ASP A 70 -7.76 15.70 1.23
N ILE A 71 -8.01 14.51 1.79
CA ILE A 71 -7.76 14.17 3.19
C ILE A 71 -6.44 13.41 3.39
N LEU A 72 -5.84 12.88 2.32
CA LEU A 72 -4.57 12.15 2.39
C LEU A 72 -3.38 13.11 2.41
N SER A 73 -3.43 14.23 1.68
CA SER A 73 -2.32 15.19 1.63
C SER A 73 -1.84 15.65 3.01
N PRO A 74 -2.71 15.99 3.99
CA PRO A 74 -2.24 16.32 5.34
C PRO A 74 -1.64 15.13 6.12
N ILE A 75 -2.07 13.91 5.81
CA ILE A 75 -1.53 12.68 6.44
C ILE A 75 -0.12 12.42 5.91
N ILE A 76 0.04 12.45 4.60
CA ILE A 76 1.30 12.17 3.89
C ILE A 76 2.27 13.35 4.00
N GLY A 77 1.79 14.58 3.99
CA GLY A 77 2.61 15.80 4.06
C GLY A 77 3.44 15.90 5.36
N ARG A 78 3.01 15.22 6.43
CA ARG A 78 3.78 15.08 7.68
C ARG A 78 5.06 14.25 7.54
N LEU A 79 5.25 13.55 6.42
CA LEU A 79 6.48 12.82 6.11
C LEU A 79 7.62 13.71 5.60
N GLY A 80 7.38 15.00 5.37
CA GLY A 80 8.39 16.03 5.13
C GLY A 80 9.29 15.80 3.91
N GLY A 81 9.07 16.57 2.82
CA GLY A 81 10.07 16.91 1.80
C GLY A 81 10.74 15.79 0.97
N LYS A 82 10.65 14.52 1.35
CA LYS A 82 11.14 13.36 0.60
C LYS A 82 10.19 12.91 -0.51
N LEU A 83 9.12 13.66 -0.76
CA LEU A 83 8.12 13.45 -1.80
C LEU A 83 8.61 13.79 -3.22
N ILE A 84 9.90 13.57 -3.53
CA ILE A 84 10.37 13.54 -4.91
C ILE A 84 10.11 12.13 -5.44
N SER A 85 8.82 11.85 -5.69
CA SER A 85 8.23 10.61 -6.21
C SER A 85 8.34 9.37 -5.31
N PHE A 86 7.23 8.63 -5.18
CA PHE A 86 7.24 7.22 -4.80
C PHE A 86 7.98 6.39 -5.86
N ALA A 87 9.29 6.59 -6.01
CA ALA A 87 10.09 5.98 -7.07
C ALA A 87 10.26 4.46 -6.88
N GLY A 88 9.91 3.92 -5.71
CA GLY A 88 10.09 2.52 -5.36
C GLY A 88 9.02 1.96 -4.45
N LEU A 89 8.93 0.62 -4.47
CA LEU A 89 7.96 -0.16 -3.70
C LEU A 89 8.11 0.10 -2.19
N LYS A 90 9.32 0.14 -1.66
CA LYS A 90 9.58 0.35 -0.22
C LYS A 90 8.99 1.65 0.31
N ASP A 91 9.20 2.76 -0.40
CA ASP A 91 8.69 4.07 0.02
C ASP A 91 7.16 4.13 -0.09
N THR A 92 6.60 3.47 -1.12
CA THR A 92 5.15 3.31 -1.29
C THR A 92 4.55 2.57 -0.09
N LEU A 93 5.11 1.42 0.27
CA LEU A 93 4.67 0.61 1.40
C LEU A 93 4.78 1.39 2.73
N MET A 94 5.84 2.19 2.90
CA MET A 94 6.00 3.03 4.10
C MET A 94 4.91 4.10 4.20
N ALA A 95 4.53 4.74 3.10
CA ALA A 95 3.44 5.71 3.12
C ALA A 95 2.09 5.04 3.39
N ASN A 96 1.82 3.89 2.78
CA ASN A 96 0.60 3.14 3.05
C ASN A 96 0.50 2.78 4.54
N ILE A 97 1.56 2.27 5.16
CA ILE A 97 1.57 1.98 6.62
C ILE A 97 1.12 3.19 7.45
N ILE A 98 1.48 4.42 7.05
CA ILE A 98 1.11 5.63 7.79
C ILE A 98 -0.35 5.98 7.60
N ILE A 99 -0.87 5.80 6.38
CA ILE A 99 -2.29 5.96 6.08
C ILE A 99 -3.09 4.94 6.89
N GLU A 100 -2.70 3.67 6.85
CA GLU A 100 -3.37 2.59 7.57
C GLU A 100 -3.34 2.78 9.08
N GLN A 101 -2.19 3.18 9.64
CA GLN A 101 -2.09 3.51 11.06
C GLN A 101 -3.03 4.66 11.46
N LYS A 102 -3.26 5.62 10.55
CA LYS A 102 -4.22 6.70 10.79
C LYS A 102 -5.66 6.18 10.71
N ALA A 103 -5.99 5.34 9.72
CA ALA A 103 -7.28 4.69 9.58
C ALA A 103 -7.61 3.86 10.84
N MET A 104 -6.70 2.95 11.22
CA MET A 104 -6.80 2.14 12.45
C MET A 104 -7.04 2.99 13.70
N LYS A 105 -6.27 4.06 13.89
CA LYS A 105 -6.44 4.96 15.05
C LYS A 105 -7.84 5.58 15.06
N ASP A 106 -8.32 6.04 13.92
CA ASP A 106 -9.65 6.63 13.83
C ASP A 106 -10.74 5.60 14.08
N TYR A 107 -10.63 4.41 13.47
CA TYR A 107 -11.58 3.31 13.63
C TYR A 107 -11.71 2.92 15.10
N ASN A 108 -10.58 2.66 15.77
CA ASN A 108 -10.57 2.33 17.19
C ASN A 108 -11.23 3.44 18.03
N ASN A 109 -10.92 4.71 17.75
CA ASN A 109 -11.54 5.84 18.44
C ASN A 109 -13.06 5.89 18.27
N LEU A 110 -13.58 5.59 17.07
CA LEU A 110 -15.03 5.59 16.83
C LEU A 110 -15.70 4.38 17.50
N ILE A 111 -15.14 3.18 17.36
CA ILE A 111 -15.64 1.94 17.98
C ILE A 111 -15.73 2.11 19.50
N GLU A 112 -14.67 2.60 20.14
CA GLU A 112 -14.67 2.83 21.59
C GLU A 112 -15.72 3.84 22.04
N ARG A 113 -15.95 4.91 21.25
CA ARG A 113 -17.00 5.90 21.54
C ARG A 113 -18.38 5.25 21.46
N LEU A 114 -18.65 4.50 20.39
CA LEU A 114 -19.93 3.81 20.20
C LEU A 114 -20.22 2.80 21.32
N HIS A 115 -19.21 2.07 21.81
CA HIS A 115 -19.35 1.19 22.97
C HIS A 115 -19.69 1.94 24.26
N ARG A 116 -19.02 3.07 24.52
CA ARG A 116 -19.26 3.87 25.75
C ARG A 116 -20.66 4.49 25.77
N ASP A 117 -21.14 4.92 24.62
CA ASP A 117 -22.39 5.67 24.51
C ASP A 117 -23.65 4.79 24.67
N LYS A 118 -23.53 3.46 24.80
CA LYS A 118 -24.62 2.45 25.01
C LYS A 118 -25.78 2.47 24.00
N HIS A 119 -25.73 3.34 22.99
CA HIS A 119 -26.71 3.49 21.91
C HIS A 119 -26.10 3.13 20.54
N GLY A 120 -24.92 2.51 20.51
CA GLY A 120 -24.26 2.12 19.27
C GLY A 120 -25.03 1.01 18.55
N ASP A 121 -25.39 1.28 17.30
CA ASP A 121 -25.87 0.27 16.36
C ASP A 121 -24.82 -0.86 16.29
N GLN A 122 -25.20 -2.05 16.76
CA GLN A 122 -24.33 -3.22 16.85
C GLN A 122 -23.84 -3.65 15.47
N GLU A 123 -24.65 -3.44 14.43
CA GLU A 123 -24.27 -3.74 13.06
C GLU A 123 -23.20 -2.77 12.57
N LEU A 124 -23.37 -1.47 12.80
CA LEU A 124 -22.35 -0.48 12.47
C LEU A 124 -21.04 -0.79 13.21
N VAL A 125 -21.09 -1.10 14.50
CA VAL A 125 -19.88 -1.47 15.27
C VAL A 125 -19.17 -2.66 14.63
N LYS A 126 -19.93 -3.68 14.21
CA LYS A 126 -19.36 -4.86 13.55
C LYS A 126 -18.72 -4.53 12.21
N ILE A 127 -19.35 -3.67 11.39
CA ILE A 127 -18.77 -3.16 10.13
C ILE A 127 -17.44 -2.47 10.40
N LEU A 128 -17.41 -1.53 11.35
CA LEU A 128 -16.19 -0.79 11.70
C LEU A 128 -15.08 -1.72 12.23
N GLN A 129 -15.45 -2.77 12.98
CA GLN A 129 -14.49 -3.77 13.46
C GLN A 129 -13.92 -4.62 12.33
N HIS A 130 -14.72 -5.01 11.34
CA HIS A 130 -14.22 -5.72 10.17
C HIS A 130 -13.23 -4.85 9.37
N ASN A 131 -13.59 -3.61 9.07
CA ASN A 131 -12.69 -2.69 8.38
C ASN A 131 -11.38 -2.49 9.17
N PHE A 132 -11.46 -2.30 10.50
CA PHE A 132 -10.28 -2.19 11.37
C PHE A 132 -9.34 -3.41 11.28
N VAL A 133 -9.91 -4.62 11.17
CA VAL A 133 -9.12 -5.85 10.99
C VAL A 133 -8.43 -5.85 9.63
N ASP A 134 -9.13 -5.44 8.57
CA ASP A 134 -8.56 -5.33 7.23
C ASP A 134 -7.38 -4.34 7.20
N GLU A 135 -7.50 -3.15 7.83
CA GLU A 135 -6.37 -2.19 7.89
C GLU A 135 -5.15 -2.75 8.61
N HIS A 136 -5.39 -3.57 9.64
CA HIS A 136 -4.31 -4.23 10.34
C HIS A 136 -3.64 -5.27 9.44
N MET A 137 -4.41 -6.04 8.66
CA MET A 137 -3.88 -7.00 7.70
C MET A 137 -3.10 -6.32 6.58
N HIS A 138 -3.60 -5.21 6.03
CA HIS A 138 -2.87 -4.37 5.06
C HIS A 138 -1.52 -3.93 5.62
N THR A 139 -1.55 -3.33 6.81
CA THR A 139 -0.36 -2.84 7.52
C THR A 139 0.69 -3.95 7.74
N GLU A 140 0.26 -5.12 8.22
CA GLU A 140 1.16 -6.23 8.50
C GLU A 140 1.80 -6.82 7.24
N TRP A 141 1.03 -6.87 6.14
CA TRP A 141 1.59 -7.28 4.87
C TRP A 141 2.64 -6.27 4.37
N PHE A 142 2.35 -4.96 4.44
CA PHE A 142 3.30 -3.91 4.06
C PHE A 142 4.60 -3.98 4.88
N ARG A 143 4.49 -4.17 6.20
CA ARG A 143 5.66 -4.31 7.11
C ARG A 143 6.51 -5.51 6.75
N THR A 144 5.89 -6.68 6.64
CA THR A 144 6.56 -7.92 6.27
C THR A 144 7.28 -7.78 4.93
N LYS A 145 6.64 -7.16 3.93
CA LYS A 145 7.26 -6.94 2.62
C LYS A 145 8.46 -6.00 2.69
N ILE A 146 8.41 -4.93 3.49
CA ILE A 146 9.57 -4.05 3.70
C ILE A 146 10.75 -4.80 4.32
N VAL A 147 10.50 -5.68 5.30
CA VAL A 147 11.54 -6.50 5.93
C VAL A 147 12.18 -7.43 4.90
N ALA A 148 11.36 -8.10 4.07
CA ALA A 148 11.84 -8.96 2.99
C ALA A 148 12.73 -8.20 1.98
N LEU A 149 12.31 -6.99 1.57
CA LEU A 149 13.08 -6.15 0.65
C LEU A 149 14.44 -5.74 1.26
N LYS A 150 14.48 -5.36 2.54
CA LYS A 150 15.73 -5.02 3.23
C LYS A 150 16.67 -6.22 3.33
N GLN A 151 16.11 -7.41 3.59
CA GLN A 151 16.90 -8.64 3.67
C GLN A 151 17.51 -8.98 2.30
N GLU A 152 16.74 -8.84 1.22
CA GLU A 152 17.22 -9.04 -0.14
C GLU A 152 18.33 -8.04 -0.52
N GLU A 153 18.12 -6.74 -0.24
CA GLU A 153 19.13 -5.69 -0.43
C GLU A 153 20.44 -6.04 0.30
N PHE A 154 20.34 -6.51 1.55
CA PHE A 154 21.50 -6.94 2.34
C PHE A 154 22.18 -8.17 1.72
N THR A 155 21.44 -9.22 1.38
CA THR A 155 22.00 -10.45 0.80
C THR A 155 22.68 -10.17 -0.54
N LEU A 156 22.09 -9.34 -1.41
CA LEU A 156 22.70 -8.97 -2.68
C LEU A 156 23.99 -8.15 -2.51
N LYS A 157 24.05 -7.29 -1.47
CA LYS A 157 25.23 -6.46 -1.18
C LYS A 157 26.40 -7.26 -0.63
N TYR A 158 26.14 -8.22 0.26
CA TYR A 158 27.20 -8.94 0.99
C TYR A 158 27.47 -10.36 0.48
N TYR A 159 26.53 -10.97 -0.25
CA TYR A 159 26.63 -12.33 -0.77
C TYR A 159 26.14 -12.43 -2.24
N PRO A 160 26.77 -11.72 -3.19
CA PRO A 160 26.29 -11.60 -4.57
C PRO A 160 26.21 -12.94 -5.34
N GLY A 161 26.89 -13.99 -4.87
CA GLY A 161 26.84 -15.34 -5.44
C GLY A 161 25.68 -16.22 -4.95
N TYR A 162 24.95 -15.80 -3.92
CA TYR A 162 23.93 -16.63 -3.25
C TYR A 162 22.55 -16.60 -3.96
N SER A 163 22.30 -15.60 -4.81
CA SER A 163 20.97 -15.24 -5.32
C SER A 163 20.40 -16.13 -6.44
N ARG A 164 21.19 -16.99 -7.11
CA ARG A 164 20.72 -17.62 -8.37
C ARG A 164 20.03 -18.99 -8.29
N SER A 165 20.05 -19.71 -7.17
CA SER A 165 19.64 -21.14 -7.22
C SER A 165 18.66 -21.64 -6.18
N ARG A 166 18.23 -20.85 -5.18
CA ARG A 166 17.56 -21.44 -4.00
C ARG A 166 16.48 -20.64 -3.28
N ILE A 167 15.74 -19.78 -3.97
CA ILE A 167 14.40 -19.43 -3.46
C ILE A 167 13.43 -20.33 -4.23
N LYS A 168 12.95 -21.41 -3.59
CA LYS A 168 11.89 -22.30 -4.07
C LYS A 168 10.83 -22.36 -2.97
N GLY A 169 10.06 -21.29 -2.87
CA GLY A 169 8.80 -21.22 -2.13
C GLY A 169 7.76 -20.55 -3.03
N PRO A 170 6.47 -20.53 -2.66
CA PRO A 170 5.43 -19.90 -3.47
C PRO A 170 5.72 -18.41 -3.77
N GLU A 171 6.47 -17.71 -2.91
CA GLU A 171 6.96 -16.35 -3.18
C GLU A 171 8.06 -16.28 -4.25
N ALA A 172 8.78 -17.37 -4.49
CA ALA A 172 9.94 -17.41 -5.37
C ALA A 172 9.60 -17.61 -6.85
N VAL A 173 8.42 -18.13 -7.14
CA VAL A 173 7.96 -18.39 -8.52
C VAL A 173 7.68 -17.07 -9.26
N HIS A 174 7.54 -15.95 -8.54
CA HIS A 174 7.37 -14.62 -9.13
C HIS A 174 8.57 -13.66 -8.91
N MET A 175 9.67 -14.12 -8.30
CA MET A 175 10.88 -13.31 -8.04
C MET A 175 11.76 -13.02 -9.28
N ILE A 176 11.25 -13.23 -10.49
CA ILE A 176 11.88 -12.76 -11.74
C ILE A 176 11.13 -11.53 -12.26
N GLU A 177 10.88 -10.55 -11.40
CA GLU A 177 10.38 -9.24 -11.83
C GLU A 177 11.55 -8.29 -12.11
N LYS A 178 12.20 -8.65 -13.21
CA LYS A 178 12.67 -7.73 -14.26
C LYS A 178 13.18 -6.37 -13.79
N ASN A 179 14.41 -6.42 -13.31
CA ASN A 179 15.45 -5.39 -13.45
C ASN A 179 15.79 -5.07 -14.95
N THR A 180 14.85 -5.23 -15.88
CA THR A 180 15.02 -5.07 -17.33
C THR A 180 14.51 -3.72 -17.85
N ALA A 181 13.82 -2.92 -17.04
CA ALA A 181 13.35 -1.59 -17.45
C ALA A 181 14.46 -0.52 -17.45
N ASN A 182 15.49 -0.65 -16.60
CA ASN A 182 16.55 0.38 -16.48
C ASN A 182 17.83 0.10 -17.28
N ARG A 183 17.99 -1.08 -17.90
CA ARG A 183 19.20 -1.42 -18.68
C ARG A 183 19.17 -1.00 -20.16
N LYS A 184 18.04 -0.52 -20.69
CA LYS A 184 17.96 -0.03 -22.08
C LYS A 184 18.44 1.41 -22.28
N ARG A 185 18.98 2.08 -21.26
CA ARG A 185 19.51 3.46 -21.37
C ARG A 185 21.02 3.62 -21.16
N SER A 186 21.76 2.56 -20.89
CA SER A 186 23.23 2.63 -20.77
C SER A 186 23.92 1.86 -21.89
N GLY A 187 24.28 2.60 -22.94
CA GLY A 187 25.48 2.45 -23.76
C GLY A 187 25.93 1.04 -24.17
N VAL A 188 25.75 0.74 -25.45
CA VAL A 188 26.53 -0.26 -26.19
C VAL A 188 28.03 0.05 -26.03
N ILE A 189 28.72 -0.67 -25.15
CA ILE A 189 30.19 -0.72 -25.18
C ILE A 189 30.57 -1.78 -26.22
N LYS A 190 31.08 -1.32 -27.37
CA LYS A 190 31.67 -2.20 -28.39
C LYS A 190 32.94 -2.87 -27.81
N PRO A 191 33.17 -4.17 -28.04
CA PRO A 191 34.40 -4.82 -27.63
C PRO A 191 35.59 -4.31 -28.46
N GLN A 192 36.67 -3.91 -27.77
CA GLN A 192 37.97 -3.62 -28.37
C GLN A 192 38.55 -4.89 -29.02
N LYS A 193 38.99 -4.77 -30.27
CA LYS A 193 39.74 -5.82 -30.97
C LYS A 193 41.12 -5.98 -30.33
N LEU A 194 41.45 -7.20 -29.89
CA LEU A 194 42.83 -7.57 -29.57
C LEU A 194 43.67 -7.58 -30.85
N SER A 195 44.72 -6.75 -30.88
CA SER A 195 45.76 -6.75 -31.90
C SER A 195 46.69 -7.93 -31.67
N GLN A 196 46.67 -8.92 -32.57
CA GLN A 196 47.74 -9.92 -32.71
C GLN A 196 48.99 -9.21 -33.24
N ARG A 197 50.07 -9.17 -32.45
CA ARG A 197 51.42 -8.88 -32.97
C ARG A 197 52.06 -10.21 -33.36
N THR A 198 52.07 -10.45 -34.67
CA THR A 198 52.97 -11.39 -35.33
C THR A 198 54.18 -10.60 -35.81
N THR A 199 55.39 -10.99 -35.42
CA THR A 199 56.57 -10.98 -36.30
C THR A 199 57.64 -11.91 -35.72
N MET A 200 57.92 -12.99 -36.46
CA MET A 200 59.21 -13.66 -36.48
C MET A 200 60.19 -12.81 -37.30
N ARG A 201 61.40 -12.61 -36.78
CA ARG A 201 62.70 -13.03 -37.36
C ARG A 201 63.83 -12.49 -36.50
#